data_AF-A0A935KEX3-F1
#
_entry.id   AF-A0A935KEX3-F1
#
_cell.length_a   1.000
_cell.length_b   1.000
_cell.length_c   1.000
_cell.angle_alpha   90.00
_cell.angle_beta   90.00
_cell.angle_gamma   90.00
#
_symmetry.space_group_name_H-M   'P 1'
#
loop_
_entity.id
_entity.type
_entity.pdbx_description
1 polymer ?
#
loop_
_entity_poly.entity_id
_entity_poly.type
_entity_poly.pdbx_seq_one_letter_code
_entity_poly.pdbx_strand_id
1 'polypeptide(L)'
;MSTLHRAEKIVLAIGSPYLIEGHDLYTSPSIGIAVFPTDGETGDVLMMNADAAMYHAKSAGRNNFQFFDVKMNEVAVERLSIEHSLRQALEREEFCLYFQPIIDVARGESLRSRH
;
A
#
# COMPACT_ATOMS: atom_id res chain seq x y z
N MET A 1 21.97 4.94 14.06
CA MET A 1 22.50 3.55 14.07
C MET A 1 21.69 2.58 14.95
N SER A 2 21.29 2.91 16.19
CA SER A 2 20.59 1.91 17.05
C SER A 2 19.11 1.65 16.71
N THR A 3 18.39 2.64 16.17
CA THR A 3 16.95 2.50 15.84
C THR A 3 16.70 1.62 14.64
N LEU A 4 17.53 1.72 13.59
CA LEU A 4 17.45 0.88 12.39
C LEU A 4 17.61 -0.61 12.72
N HIS A 5 18.61 -0.94 13.54
CA HIS A 5 18.85 -2.31 14.03
C HIS A 5 17.67 -2.87 14.84
N ARG A 6 16.97 -2.03 15.60
CA ARG A 6 15.77 -2.46 16.35
C ARG A 6 14.58 -2.71 15.44
N ALA A 7 14.38 -1.86 14.44
CA ALA A 7 13.32 -2.03 13.45
C ALA A 7 13.52 -3.31 12.63
N GLU A 8 14.75 -3.57 12.16
CA GLU A 8 15.10 -4.80 11.44
C GLU A 8 14.82 -6.05 12.27
N LYS A 9 15.17 -6.04 13.56
CA LYS A 9 14.85 -7.16 14.47
C LYS A 9 13.36 -7.42 14.61
N ILE A 10 12.54 -6.37 14.67
CA ILE A 10 11.08 -6.48 14.78
C ILE A 10 10.49 -7.05 13.49
N VAL A 11 10.96 -6.57 12.33
CA VAL A 11 10.55 -7.08 11.03
C VAL A 11 10.87 -8.56 10.89
N LEU A 12 12.10 -8.97 11.23
CA LEU A 12 12.53 -10.37 11.18
C LEU A 12 11.73 -11.27 12.14
N ALA A 13 11.43 -10.78 13.34
CA ALA A 13 10.65 -11.52 14.32
C ALA A 13 9.19 -11.71 13.88
N ILE A 14 8.57 -10.70 13.26
CA ILE A 14 7.17 -10.76 12.79
C ILE A 14 7.05 -11.50 11.45
N GLY A 15 8.09 -11.48 10.62
CA GLY A 15 8.13 -12.18 9.33
C GLY A 15 8.54 -13.65 9.42
N SER A 16 8.92 -14.14 10.61
CA SER A 16 9.24 -15.56 10.82
C SER A 16 7.98 -16.42 10.67
N PRO A 17 8.07 -17.64 10.09
CA PRO A 17 6.94 -18.55 10.04
C PRO A 17 6.47 -18.93 11.45
N TYR A 18 5.16 -19.03 11.60
CA TYR A 18 4.50 -19.46 12.83
C TYR A 18 3.94 -20.86 12.67
N LEU A 19 4.28 -21.76 13.60
CA LEU A 19 3.67 -23.08 13.65
C LEU A 19 2.34 -22.99 14.40
N ILE A 20 1.23 -23.08 13.66
CA ILE A 20 -0.12 -23.02 14.21
C ILE A 20 -0.85 -24.29 13.77
N GLU A 21 -1.32 -25.09 14.74
CA GLU A 21 -2.04 -26.35 14.47
C GLU A 21 -1.30 -27.34 13.55
N GLY A 22 0.04 -27.29 13.55
CA GLY A 22 0.87 -28.16 12.69
C GLY A 22 1.08 -27.63 11.27
N HIS A 23 0.63 -26.41 10.97
CA HIS A 23 0.86 -25.72 9.70
C HIS A 23 1.83 -24.55 9.87
N ASP A 24 2.76 -24.41 8.92
CA ASP A 24 3.63 -23.24 8.83
C ASP A 24 2.87 -22.08 8.18
N LEU A 25 2.60 -21.04 8.96
CA LEU A 25 1.97 -19.81 8.50
C LEU A 25 3.04 -18.76 8.22
N TYR A 26 3.12 -18.32 6.97
CA TYR A 26 4.03 -17.26 6.54
C TYR A 26 3.32 -15.92 6.52
N THR A 27 3.84 -14.95 7.27
CA THR A 27 3.36 -13.57 7.31
C THR A 27 4.34 -12.66 6.57
N SER A 28 3.80 -11.67 5.85
CA SER A 28 4.61 -10.66 5.16
C SER A 28 4.27 -9.28 5.73
N PRO A 29 4.84 -8.90 6.89
CA PRO A 29 4.46 -7.67 7.57
C PRO A 29 4.87 -6.43 6.76
N SER A 30 4.11 -5.35 6.92
CA SER A 30 4.49 -4.00 6.49
C SER A 30 4.49 -3.13 7.74
N ILE A 31 5.61 -2.47 8.03
CA ILE A 31 5.83 -1.76 9.29
C ILE A 31 6.10 -0.27 9.01
N GLY A 32 5.39 0.61 9.72
CA GLY A 32 5.64 2.05 9.70
C GLY A 32 6.34 2.51 10.98
N ILE A 33 7.29 3.44 10.85
CA ILE A 33 8.13 3.91 11.96
C ILE A 33 8.05 5.43 12.02
N ALA A 34 7.65 5.98 13.17
CA ALA A 34 7.74 7.40 13.49
C ALA A 34 8.64 7.60 14.72
N VAL A 35 9.44 8.67 14.71
CA VAL A 35 10.48 8.96 15.70
C VAL A 35 10.18 10.26 16.42
N PHE A 36 9.97 10.20 17.74
CA PHE A 36 9.90 11.39 18.59
C PHE A 36 11.29 12.05 18.73
N PRO A 37 11.38 13.39 18.73
CA PRO A 37 10.32 14.36 18.46
C PRO A 37 10.17 14.72 16.97
N THR A 38 11.05 14.22 16.11
CA THR A 38 11.18 14.60 14.70
C THR A 38 9.88 14.44 13.90
N ASP A 39 9.18 13.34 14.14
CA ASP A 39 7.97 12.95 13.42
C ASP A 39 6.70 13.23 14.24
N GLY A 40 6.80 14.03 15.31
CA GLY A 40 5.67 14.38 16.16
C GLY A 40 6.07 14.58 17.61
N GLU A 41 5.48 15.60 18.24
CA GLU A 41 5.72 15.92 19.65
C GLU A 41 4.69 15.30 20.59
N THR A 42 3.63 14.68 20.05
CA THR A 42 2.56 14.02 20.81
C THR A 42 2.37 12.57 20.35
N GLY A 43 1.81 11.74 21.23
CA GLY A 43 1.52 10.34 20.91
C GLY A 43 0.56 10.19 19.73
N ASP A 44 -0.47 11.03 19.65
CA ASP A 44 -1.46 10.98 18.56
C ASP A 44 -0.82 11.30 17.19
N VAL A 45 0.07 12.30 17.14
CA VAL A 45 0.78 12.67 15.90
C VAL A 45 1.74 11.57 15.48
N LEU A 46 2.49 10.98 16.41
CA LEU A 46 3.39 9.86 16.13
C LEU A 46 2.62 8.63 15.63
N MET A 47 1.45 8.34 16.21
CA MET A 47 0.61 7.22 15.79
C MET A 47 0.10 7.41 14.36
N MET A 48 -0.42 8.60 14.06
CA MET A 48 -0.89 8.97 12.72
C MET A 48 0.24 8.85 11.69
N ASN A 49 1.43 9.36 12.02
CA ASN A 49 2.58 9.35 11.12
C ASN A 49 3.17 7.94 10.93
N ALA A 50 3.19 7.11 11.97
CA ALA A 50 3.57 5.70 11.86
C ALA A 50 2.56 4.93 10.98
N ASP A 51 1.27 5.21 11.07
CA ASP A 51 0.24 4.58 10.22
C ASP A 51 0.41 4.98 8.74
N ALA A 52 0.68 6.26 8.46
CA ALA A 52 0.99 6.73 7.11
C ALA A 52 2.22 6.02 6.52
N ALA A 53 3.29 5.88 7.31
CA ALA A 53 4.49 5.13 6.90
C ALA A 53 4.18 3.64 6.66
N MET A 54 3.30 3.03 7.46
CA MET A 54 2.87 1.63 7.28
C MET A 54 2.06 1.43 5.99
N TYR A 55 1.17 2.36 5.65
CA TYR A 55 0.46 2.33 4.37
C TYR A 55 1.44 2.44 3.20
N HIS A 56 2.43 3.32 3.30
CA HIS A 56 3.48 3.42 2.29
C HIS A 56 4.27 2.11 2.17
N ALA A 57 4.64 1.50 3.30
CA ALA A 57 5.26 0.17 3.36
C ALA A 57 4.41 -0.90 2.64
N LYS A 58 3.10 -0.95 2.87
CA LYS A 58 2.18 -1.86 2.14
C LYS A 58 2.19 -1.61 0.64
N SER A 59 2.25 -0.35 0.22
CA SER A 59 2.21 0.03 -1.20
C SER A 59 3.50 -0.28 -1.95
N ALA A 60 4.65 -0.16 -1.28
CA ALA A 60 5.98 -0.40 -1.84
C ALA A 60 6.35 -1.90 -1.95
N GLY A 61 5.44 -2.79 -1.56
CA GLY A 61 5.67 -4.24 -1.51
C GLY A 61 5.66 -4.77 -0.08
N ARG A 62 5.09 -5.96 0.11
CA ARG A 62 5.00 -6.62 1.42
C ARG A 62 6.40 -7.03 1.93
N ASN A 63 6.53 -7.26 3.24
CA ASN A 63 7.79 -7.63 3.90
C ASN A 63 8.84 -6.51 3.94
N ASN A 64 8.42 -5.28 4.28
CA ASN A 64 9.32 -4.15 4.44
C ASN A 64 8.92 -3.26 5.63
N PHE A 65 9.77 -2.27 5.90
CA PHE A 65 9.46 -1.16 6.79
C PHE A 65 9.72 0.18 6.10
N GLN A 66 9.04 1.22 6.54
CA GLN A 66 9.27 2.59 6.10
C GLN A 66 9.33 3.53 7.30
N PHE A 67 10.28 4.45 7.29
CA PHE A 67 10.25 5.59 8.19
C PHE A 67 9.27 6.63 7.66
N PHE A 68 8.63 7.37 8.56
CA PHE A 68 7.81 8.50 8.18
C PHE A 68 8.65 9.55 7.44
N ASP A 69 8.11 10.01 6.32
CA ASP A 69 8.52 11.23 5.63
C ASP A 69 7.26 12.06 5.44
N VAL A 70 7.34 13.37 5.63
CA VAL A 70 6.22 14.31 5.47
C VAL A 70 5.52 14.13 4.12
N LYS A 71 6.28 13.78 3.06
CA LYS A 71 5.74 13.50 1.73
C LYS A 71 4.84 12.26 1.67
N MET A 72 5.00 11.30 2.58
CA MET A 72 4.15 10.10 2.63
C MET A 72 2.71 10.42 3.06
N ASN A 73 2.51 11.49 3.83
CA ASN A 73 1.17 11.87 4.29
C ASN A 73 0.28 12.28 3.12
N GLU A 74 0.82 13.03 2.16
CA GLU A 74 0.08 13.44 0.95
C GLU A 74 -0.36 12.23 0.12
N VAL A 75 0.57 11.32 -0.16
CA VAL A 75 0.30 10.10 -0.95
C VAL A 75 -0.67 9.16 -0.23
N ALA A 76 -0.55 9.02 1.09
CA ALA A 76 -1.45 8.18 1.88
C ALA A 76 -2.89 8.74 1.90
N VAL A 77 -3.03 10.05 2.10
CA VAL A 77 -4.34 10.74 2.07
C VAL A 77 -4.98 10.65 0.69
N GLU A 78 -4.22 10.91 -0.38
CA GLU A 78 -4.72 10.80 -1.75
C GLU A 78 -5.19 9.38 -2.07
N ARG A 79 -4.42 8.37 -1.67
CA ARG A 79 -4.78 6.96 -1.88
C ARG A 79 -6.04 6.56 -1.14
N LEU A 80 -6.18 6.95 0.13
CA LEU A 80 -7.41 6.72 0.90
C LEU A 80 -8.62 7.41 0.28
N SER A 81 -8.42 8.64 -0.22
CA SER A 81 -9.46 9.38 -0.94
C SER A 81 -9.90 8.66 -2.21
N ILE A 82 -8.96 8.14 -3.00
CA ILE A 82 -9.24 7.34 -4.20
C ILE A 82 -9.96 6.04 -3.84
N GLU A 83 -9.49 5.28 -2.84
CA GLU A 83 -10.14 4.03 -2.41
C GLU A 83 -11.58 4.26 -1.93
N HIS A 84 -11.80 5.34 -1.17
CA HIS A 84 -13.14 5.75 -0.75
C HIS A 84 -14.03 6.11 -1.95
N SER A 85 -13.49 6.92 -2.86
CA SER A 85 -14.21 7.37 -4.07
C SER A 85 -14.55 6.20 -4.99
N LEU A 86 -13.64 5.24 -5.19
CA LEU A 86 -13.88 4.03 -6.00
C LEU A 86 -14.98 3.15 -5.39
N ARG A 87 -15.01 3.02 -4.06
CA ARG A 87 -16.07 2.27 -3.37
C ARG A 87 -17.43 2.94 -3.57
N GLN A 88 -17.50 4.26 -3.43
CA GLN A 88 -18.71 5.02 -3.70
C GLN A 88 -19.13 4.97 -5.17
N ALA A 89 -18.20 5.11 -6.10
CA ALA A 89 -18.45 5.04 -7.53
C ALA A 89 -19.02 3.68 -7.95
N LEU A 90 -18.59 2.59 -7.30
CA LEU A 90 -19.15 1.26 -7.52
C LEU A 90 -20.61 1.17 -7.04
N GLU A 91 -20.89 1.67 -5.83
CA GLU A 91 -22.25 1.68 -5.27
C GLU A 91 -23.21 2.58 -6.06
N ARG A 92 -22.69 3.61 -6.71
CA ARG A 92 -23.45 4.61 -7.48
C ARG A 92 -23.47 4.35 -8.99
N GLU A 93 -22.92 3.22 -9.44
CA GLU A 93 -22.85 2.86 -10.86
C GLU A 93 -22.16 3.93 -11.74
N GLU A 94 -21.14 4.60 -11.21
CA GLU A 94 -20.43 5.71 -11.87
C GLU A 94 -19.35 5.22 -12.87
N PHE A 95 -19.16 3.90 -13.04
CA PHE A 95 -18.24 3.33 -14.02
C PHE A 95 -18.90 3.20 -15.40
N CYS A 96 -18.16 3.52 -16.45
CA CYS A 96 -18.60 3.33 -17.84
C CYS A 96 -17.56 2.56 -18.66
N LEU A 97 -18.05 1.84 -19.67
CA LEU A 97 -17.23 1.01 -20.54
C LEU A 97 -16.85 1.78 -21.80
N TYR A 98 -15.55 2.01 -21.98
CA TYR A 98 -15.00 2.57 -23.21
C TYR A 98 -14.49 1.46 -24.11
N PHE A 99 -14.82 1.54 -25.40
CA PHE A 99 -14.35 0.62 -26.42
C PHE A 99 -13.40 1.34 -27.38
N GLN A 100 -12.20 0.81 -27.53
CA GLN A 100 -11.23 1.30 -28.51
C GLN A 100 -11.09 0.29 -29.66
N PRO A 101 -11.38 0.65 -30.92
CA PRO A 101 -11.23 -0.26 -32.04
C PRO A 101 -9.75 -0.53 -32.33
N ILE A 102 -9.41 -1.80 -32.54
CA ILE A 102 -8.09 -2.22 -33.03
C ILE A 102 -8.21 -2.38 -34.55
N ILE A 103 -7.36 -1.71 -35.33
CA ILE A 103 -7.43 -1.73 -36.81
C ILE A 103 -6.18 -2.42 -37.37
N ASP A 104 -6.38 -3.32 -38.32
CA ASP A 104 -5.31 -3.85 -39.16
C ASP A 104 -4.99 -2.81 -40.26
N VAL A 105 -3.82 -2.17 -40.16
CA VAL A 105 -3.36 -1.14 -41.09
C VAL A 105 -3.11 -1.65 -42.51
N ALA A 106 -2.85 -2.95 -42.70
CA ALA A 106 -2.64 -3.55 -44.02
C ALA A 106 -3.96 -3.83 -44.75
N ARG A 107 -5.05 -4.05 -44.00
CA ARG A 107 -6.37 -4.39 -44.55
C ARG A 107 -7.40 -3.28 -44.43
N GLY A 108 -7.15 -2.26 -43.60
CA GLY A 108 -8.10 -1.19 -43.30
C GLY A 108 -9.33 -1.65 -42.50
N GLU A 109 -9.30 -2.88 -41.98
CA GLU A 109 -10.41 -3.50 -41.27
C GLU A 109 -10.17 -3.48 -39.75
N SER A 110 -11.24 -3.26 -38.99
CA SER A 110 -11.23 -3.43 -37.54
C SER A 110 -11.05 -4.91 -37.21
N LEU A 111 -9.96 -5.24 -36.49
CA LEU A 111 -9.79 -6.52 -35.83
C LEU A 111 -10.85 -6.58 -34.72
N ARG A 112 -11.97 -7.26 -34.99
CA ARG A 112 -12.98 -7.53 -33.96
C ARG A 112 -12.28 -8.14 -32.75
N SER A 113 -12.28 -7.42 -31.64
CA SER A 113 -12.00 -8.00 -30.32
C SER A 113 -13.04 -9.07 -30.09
N ARG A 114 -12.64 -10.36 -30.18
CA ARG A 114 -13.45 -11.47 -29.68
C ARG A 114 -13.43 -11.37 -28.16
N HIS A 115 -14.48 -10.81 -27.59
CA HIS A 115 -14.92 -11.19 -26.25
C HIS A 115 -15.82 -12.43 -26.39
#